data_AF-A0A2J8N1R2-F1
#
_entry.id   AF-A0A2J8N1R2-F1
#
_cell.length_a   1.000
_cell.length_b   1.000
_cell.length_c   1.000
_cell.angle_alpha   90.00
_cell.angle_beta   90.00
_cell.angle_gamma   90.00
#
_symmetry.space_group_name_H-M   'P 1'
#
loop_
_entity.id
_entity.type
_entity.pdbx_description
1 polymer ?
#
loop_
_entity_poly.entity_id
_entity_poly.type
_entity_poly.pdbx_seq_one_letter_code
_entity_poly.pdbx_strand_id
1 'polypeptide(L)'
;MSLLDGLASSPRAPLQSSKARMKKLPKKSQNEKYRLKYLRLRKAAKATVFIITDRPGFHDESAIYPVGYCSTRIYASMKCPDQKCLYTCQIKDGGVQPQFEIVPEDDPQNAIV
;
A
#
# COMPACT_ATOMS: atom_id res chain seq x y z
N MET A 1 63.28 -51.68 -37.72
CA MET A 1 63.10 -51.52 -36.27
C MET A 1 61.94 -50.54 -36.06
N SER A 2 61.04 -50.86 -35.12
CA SER A 2 59.93 -50.03 -34.55
C SER A 2 58.83 -49.54 -35.50
N LEU A 3 57.64 -50.17 -35.52
CA LEU A 3 56.45 -49.95 -34.64
C LEU A 3 55.70 -48.65 -35.03
N LEU A 4 54.58 -48.72 -35.77
CA LEU A 4 53.19 -48.79 -35.25
C LEU A 4 52.91 -47.79 -34.14
N ASP A 5 52.13 -46.75 -34.44
CA ASP A 5 51.06 -46.15 -33.62
C ASP A 5 50.56 -44.90 -34.39
N GLY A 6 49.32 -44.78 -34.84
CA GLY A 6 48.08 -45.15 -34.20
C GLY A 6 47.23 -43.87 -34.18
N LEU A 7 46.35 -43.70 -35.17
CA LEU A 7 45.33 -42.65 -35.19
C LEU A 7 44.39 -42.85 -33.99
N ALA A 8 44.70 -42.21 -32.87
CA ALA A 8 43.79 -42.10 -31.74
C ALA A 8 43.08 -40.74 -31.82
N SER A 9 41.87 -40.75 -32.40
CA SER A 9 40.91 -39.67 -32.26
C SER A 9 40.59 -39.48 -30.78
N SER A 10 40.95 -38.31 -30.24
CA SER A 10 40.57 -37.95 -28.88
C SER A 10 39.05 -37.71 -28.84
N PRO A 11 38.28 -38.38 -27.96
CA PRO A 11 36.85 -38.11 -27.85
C PRO A 11 36.64 -36.76 -27.17
N ARG A 12 36.20 -35.77 -27.93
CA ARG A 12 35.75 -34.48 -27.40
C ARG A 12 34.45 -34.71 -26.63
N ALA A 13 34.53 -34.76 -25.30
CA ALA A 13 33.36 -34.83 -24.43
C ALA A 13 32.39 -33.66 -24.74
N PRO A 14 31.06 -33.89 -24.86
CA PRO A 14 30.13 -32.79 -25.00
C PRO A 14 30.11 -31.95 -23.72
N LEU A 15 30.45 -30.66 -23.83
CA LEU A 15 30.13 -29.68 -22.79
C LEU A 15 28.61 -29.64 -22.62
N GLN A 16 28.09 -30.30 -21.58
CA GLN A 16 26.72 -30.09 -21.16
C GLN A 16 26.61 -28.67 -20.59
N SER A 17 26.07 -27.75 -21.41
CA SER A 17 25.55 -26.48 -20.95
C SER A 17 24.39 -26.76 -19.99
N SER A 18 24.68 -26.75 -18.69
CA SER A 18 23.67 -26.76 -17.64
C SER A 18 22.94 -25.42 -17.66
N LYS A 19 21.94 -25.29 -18.54
CA LYS A 19 20.99 -24.18 -18.47
C LYS A 19 20.37 -24.20 -17.08
N ALA A 20 20.70 -23.20 -16.25
CA ALA A 20 20.08 -22.98 -14.96
C ALA A 20 18.56 -22.89 -15.19
N ARG A 21 17.84 -23.96 -14.84
CA ARG A 21 16.39 -24.02 -14.95
C ARG A 21 15.83 -23.00 -13.97
N MET A 22 15.49 -21.80 -14.46
CA MET A 22 14.77 -20.81 -13.66
C MET A 22 13.49 -21.48 -13.15
N LYS A 23 13.45 -21.75 -11.84
CA LYS A 23 12.26 -22.29 -11.19
C LYS A 23 11.17 -21.23 -11.36
N LYS A 24 10.17 -21.52 -12.18
CA LYS A 24 9.01 -20.64 -12.35
C LYS A 24 8.40 -20.44 -10.97
N LEU A 25 8.28 -19.19 -10.54
CA LEU A 25 7.64 -18.89 -9.27
C LEU A 25 6.20 -19.45 -9.32
N PRO A 26 5.73 -20.08 -8.24
CA PRO A 26 4.37 -20.58 -8.17
C PRO A 26 3.38 -19.45 -8.49
N LYS A 27 2.42 -19.74 -9.38
CA LYS A 27 1.37 -18.78 -9.73
C LYS A 27 0.55 -18.50 -8.46
N LYS A 28 0.62 -17.26 -7.96
CA LYS A 28 -0.13 -16.83 -6.79
C LYS A 28 -1.63 -17.04 -7.02
N SER A 29 -2.30 -17.62 -6.02
CA SER A 29 -3.75 -17.75 -6.03
C SER A 29 -4.40 -16.37 -6.07
N GLN A 30 -5.66 -16.30 -6.52
CA GLN A 30 -6.41 -15.03 -6.51
C GLN A 30 -6.43 -14.41 -5.10
N ASN A 31 -6.65 -15.23 -4.07
CA ASN A 31 -6.67 -14.78 -2.69
C ASN A 31 -5.35 -14.12 -2.26
N GLU A 32 -4.20 -14.70 -2.64
CA GLU A 32 -2.88 -14.13 -2.33
C GLU A 32 -2.63 -12.82 -3.08
N LYS A 33 -3.10 -12.71 -4.32
CA LYS A 33 -3.06 -11.43 -5.08
C LYS A 33 -3.88 -10.34 -4.38
N TYR A 34 -5.08 -10.66 -3.90
CA TYR A 34 -5.93 -9.72 -3.14
C TYR A 34 -5.28 -9.29 -1.82
N ARG A 35 -4.71 -10.22 -1.05
CA ARG A 35 -3.97 -9.89 0.19
C ARG A 35 -2.83 -8.92 -0.06
N LEU A 36 -2.05 -9.15 -1.13
CA LEU A 36 -0.94 -8.27 -1.47
C LEU A 36 -1.41 -6.89 -1.95
N LYS A 37 -2.51 -6.82 -2.72
CA LYS A 37 -3.14 -5.56 -3.11
C LYS A 37 -3.59 -4.76 -1.88
N TYR A 38 -4.26 -5.41 -0.92
CA TYR A 38 -4.70 -4.76 0.32
C TYR A 38 -3.52 -4.31 1.19
N LEU A 39 -2.46 -5.11 1.28
CA LEU A 39 -1.25 -4.73 2.03
C LEU A 39 -0.55 -3.52 1.41
N ARG A 40 -0.44 -3.46 0.08
CA ARG A 40 0.13 -2.30 -0.62
C ARG A 40 -0.74 -1.06 -0.45
N LEU A 41 -2.05 -1.20 -0.56
CA LEU A 41 -3.01 -0.11 -0.32
C LEU A 41 -2.91 0.40 1.12
N ARG A 42 -2.86 -0.50 2.11
CA ARG A 42 -2.70 -0.15 3.53
C ARG A 42 -1.34 0.52 3.80
N LYS A 43 -0.26 0.05 3.17
CA LYS A 43 1.07 0.65 3.31
C LYS A 43 1.14 2.02 2.65
N ALA A 44 0.49 2.21 1.50
CA ALA A 44 0.35 3.50 0.83
C ALA A 44 -0.52 4.47 1.64
N ALA A 45 -1.65 4.01 2.17
CA ALA A 45 -2.50 4.80 3.08
C ALA A 45 -1.75 5.18 4.37
N LYS A 46 -0.89 4.30 4.89
CA LYS A 46 0.01 4.64 6.00
C LYS A 46 1.08 5.66 5.61
N ALA A 47 1.47 5.72 4.32
CA ALA A 47 2.42 6.69 3.82
C ALA A 47 1.79 8.07 3.55
N THR A 48 0.46 8.19 3.48
CA THR A 48 -0.25 9.47 3.34
C THR A 48 -0.68 10.09 4.67
N VAL A 49 -0.51 9.36 5.79
CA VAL A 49 -0.87 9.81 7.15
C VAL A 49 0.41 10.15 7.92
N PHE A 50 0.51 11.38 8.42
CA PHE A 50 1.68 11.92 9.10
C PHE A 50 1.37 12.22 10.57
N ILE A 51 2.18 11.68 11.47
CA ILE A 51 2.16 12.07 12.88
C ILE A 51 3.09 13.27 13.02
N ILE A 52 2.54 14.41 13.44
CA ILE A 52 3.28 15.64 13.66
C ILE A 52 3.80 15.63 15.10
N THR A 53 5.12 15.59 15.27
CA THR A 53 5.77 15.48 16.59
C THR A 53 6.51 16.74 17.02
N ASP A 54 6.80 17.64 16.09
CA ASP A 54 7.52 18.90 16.30
C ASP A 54 6.60 20.04 16.79
N ARG A 55 5.27 19.87 16.64
CA ARG A 55 4.26 20.83 17.08
C ARG A 55 3.38 20.24 18.18
N PRO A 56 3.35 20.84 19.39
CA PRO A 56 2.58 20.30 20.50
C PRO A 56 1.05 20.37 20.26
N GLY A 57 0.57 21.25 19.38
CA GLY A 57 -0.86 21.36 19.07
C GLY A 57 -1.47 20.13 18.38
N PHE A 58 -0.66 19.15 17.94
CA PHE A 58 -1.12 17.95 17.22
C PHE A 58 -1.30 16.70 18.10
N HIS A 59 -1.15 16.84 19.42
CA HIS A 59 -1.49 15.79 20.37
C HIS A 59 -1.81 16.38 21.74
N ASP A 60 -2.55 15.63 22.53
CA ASP A 60 -2.76 15.90 23.95
C ASP A 60 -2.54 14.60 24.76
N GLU A 61 -2.85 14.62 26.05
CA GLU A 61 -2.70 13.44 26.92
C GLU A 61 -3.63 12.27 26.53
N SER A 62 -4.70 12.54 25.77
CA SER A 62 -5.74 11.60 25.42
C SER A 62 -5.62 11.05 23.99
N ALA A 63 -5.03 11.80 23.07
CA ALA A 63 -5.04 11.49 21.64
C ALA A 63 -3.88 12.10 20.84
N ILE A 64 -3.63 11.51 19.67
CA ILE A 64 -2.76 12.03 18.63
C ILE A 64 -3.62 12.37 17.42
N TYR A 65 -3.35 13.49 16.76
CA TYR A 65 -4.11 13.98 15.60
C TYR A 65 -3.27 13.91 14.32
N PRO A 66 -3.21 12.74 13.65
CA PRO A 66 -2.36 12.59 12.49
C PRO A 66 -2.95 13.27 11.25
N VAL A 67 -2.16 14.12 10.60
CA VAL A 67 -2.51 14.80 9.34
C VAL A 67 -2.66 13.78 8.23
N GLY A 68 -3.70 13.93 7.40
CA GLY A 68 -4.03 13.00 6.32
C GLY A 68 -4.89 11.82 6.78
N TYR A 69 -5.25 11.74 8.07
CA TYR A 69 -6.28 10.81 8.52
C TYR A 69 -7.59 11.06 7.76
N CYS A 70 -8.21 9.99 7.28
CA CYS A 70 -9.48 10.03 6.57
C CYS A 70 -10.32 8.82 6.99
N SER A 71 -11.57 9.06 7.39
CA SER A 71 -12.53 8.04 7.81
C SER A 71 -13.91 8.38 7.29
N THR A 72 -14.77 7.38 7.14
CA THR A 72 -16.14 7.56 6.66
C THR A 72 -17.14 7.02 7.67
N ARG A 73 -18.22 7.76 7.95
CA ARG A 73 -19.28 7.34 8.87
C ARG A 73 -20.65 7.67 8.28
N ILE A 74 -21.59 6.72 8.40
CA ILE A 74 -22.99 6.97 8.03
C ILE A 74 -23.69 7.65 9.21
N TYR A 75 -24.33 8.78 8.95
CA TYR A 75 -25.12 9.52 9.94
C TYR A 75 -26.35 10.17 9.29
N ALA A 76 -27.22 10.81 10.07
CA ALA A 76 -28.36 11.56 9.52
C ALA A 76 -27.87 12.69 8.62
N SER A 77 -28.50 12.88 7.46
CA SER A 77 -28.19 13.98 6.54
C SER A 77 -28.63 15.31 7.16
N MET A 78 -27.79 16.34 7.06
CA MET A 78 -28.16 17.69 7.44
C MET A 78 -29.15 18.34 6.46
N LYS A 79 -29.17 17.88 5.19
CA LYS A 79 -30.04 18.40 4.14
C LYS A 79 -31.42 17.75 4.16
N CYS A 80 -31.46 16.44 4.39
CA CYS A 80 -32.67 15.63 4.46
C CYS A 80 -32.65 14.79 5.75
N PRO A 81 -33.08 15.33 6.91
CA PRO A 81 -32.96 14.66 8.22
C PRO A 81 -33.59 13.26 8.31
N ASP A 82 -34.60 12.97 7.48
CA ASP A 82 -35.24 11.66 7.39
C ASP A 82 -34.38 10.60 6.68
N GLN A 83 -33.25 11.01 6.09
CA GLN A 83 -32.32 10.17 5.36
C GLN A 83 -30.95 10.13 6.04
N LYS A 84 -30.19 9.09 5.72
CA LYS A 84 -28.78 8.97 6.12
C LYS A 84 -27.89 9.28 4.93
N CYS A 85 -26.76 9.93 5.19
CA CYS A 85 -25.69 10.10 4.21
C CYS A 85 -24.35 9.64 4.81
N LEU A 86 -23.36 9.49 3.93
CA LEU A 86 -21.99 9.23 4.31
C LEU A 86 -21.28 10.54 4.61
N TYR A 87 -20.57 10.61 5.72
CA TYR A 87 -19.71 11.72 6.09
C TYR A 87 -18.26 11.30 6.01
N THR A 88 -17.44 12.11 5.35
CA THR A 88 -16.00 11.94 5.29
C THR A 88 -15.33 12.85 6.33
N CYS A 89 -14.76 12.24 7.36
CA CYS A 89 -14.01 12.91 8.42
C CYS A 89 -12.52 12.93 8.08
N GLN A 90 -11.90 14.11 8.14
CA GLN A 90 -10.49 14.31 7.82
C GLN A 90 -9.78 15.14 8.88
N ILE A 91 -8.47 14.91 9.02
CA ILE A 91 -7.56 15.75 9.79
C ILE A 91 -6.56 16.35 8.81
N LYS A 92 -6.61 17.68 8.65
CA LYS A 92 -5.71 18.47 7.80
C LYS A 92 -4.69 19.23 8.67
N ASP A 93 -3.64 19.71 8.03
CA ASP A 93 -2.65 20.57 8.70
C ASP A 93 -3.19 22.01 8.78
N GLY A 94 -3.53 22.46 10.00
CA GLY A 94 -3.99 23.81 10.28
C GLY A 94 -2.88 24.78 10.71
N GLY A 95 -1.60 24.41 10.52
CA GLY A 95 -0.45 25.22 10.94
C GLY A 95 -0.07 24.99 12.40
N VAL A 96 -0.71 25.68 13.34
CA VAL A 96 -0.35 25.54 14.78
C VAL A 96 -0.96 24.28 15.40
N GLN A 97 -2.12 23.86 14.89
CA GLN A 97 -2.93 22.76 15.42
C GLN A 97 -3.64 22.03 14.25
N PRO A 98 -4.20 20.82 14.46
CA PRO A 98 -4.95 20.13 13.42
C PRO A 98 -6.22 20.90 13.03
N GLN A 99 -6.58 20.79 11.76
CA GLN A 99 -7.89 21.23 11.26
C GLN A 99 -8.75 20.00 11.04
N PHE A 100 -9.87 19.89 11.76
CA PHE A 100 -10.83 18.82 11.58
C PHE A 100 -11.83 19.24 10.52
N GLU A 101 -12.17 18.32 9.61
CA GLU A 101 -13.15 18.60 8.56
C GLU A 101 -14.07 17.40 8.40
N ILE A 102 -15.38 17.67 8.33
CA ILE A 102 -16.41 16.67 8.10
C ILE A 102 -17.21 17.10 6.88
N VAL A 103 -17.14 16.31 5.81
CA VAL A 103 -17.82 16.59 4.55
C VAL A 103 -18.95 15.59 4.35
N PRO A 104 -20.23 16.01 4.35
CA PRO A 104 -21.34 15.17 3.90
C PRO A 104 -21.23 14.89 2.40
N GLU A 105 -21.35 13.64 1.97
CA GLU A 105 -21.27 13.29 0.55
C GLU A 105 -22.48 13.80 -0.26
N ASP A 106 -23.62 14.03 0.38
CA ASP A 106 -24.85 14.54 -0.25
C ASP A 106 -24.93 16.07 -0.30
N ASP A 107 -24.03 16.77 0.41
CA ASP A 107 -23.86 18.22 0.33
C ASP A 107 -22.38 18.65 0.48
N PRO A 108 -21.49 18.30 -0.47
CA PRO A 108 -20.04 18.48 -0.30
C PRO A 108 -19.56 19.93 -0.17
N GLN A 109 -20.43 20.91 -0.49
CA GLN A 109 -20.12 22.33 -0.40
C GLN A 109 -20.28 22.87 1.03
N ASN A 110 -20.98 22.14 1.89
CA ASN A 110 -21.30 22.54 3.26
C ASN A 110 -20.51 21.70 4.28
N ALA A 111 -19.18 21.77 4.17
CA ALA A 111 -18.28 21.10 5.09
C ALA A 111 -18.30 21.74 6.48
N ILE A 112 -18.26 20.91 7.52
CA ILE A 112 -18.12 21.34 8.92
C ILE A 112 -16.63 21.37 9.24
N VAL A 113 -16.10 22.53 9.64
CA VAL A 113 -14.69 22.78 9.95
C VAL A 113 -14.54 23.36 11.35
#